data_AF-A0A957E015-F1
#
_entry.id   AF-A0A957E015-F1
#
_cell.length_a   1.000
_cell.length_b   1.000
_cell.length_c   1.000
_cell.angle_alpha   90.00
_cell.angle_beta   90.00
_cell.angle_gamma   90.00
#
_symmetry.space_group_name_H-M   'P 1'
#
loop_
_entity.id
_entity.type
_entity.pdbx_description
1 polymer ?
#
loop_
_entity_poly.entity_id
_entity_poly.type
_entity_poly.pdbx_seq_one_letter_code
_entity_poly.pdbx_strand_id
1 'polypeptide(L)' 'MIKNFPIAEVVNLAEMVTYQPGQVVSRTVSQNKLGSLTLFAFPEGEGLSTHTTPADALVYILDGEAQIEIG' A
#
# COMPACT_ATOMS: atom_id res chain seq x y z
N MET A 1 15.74 4.07 2.74
CA MET A 1 15.58 5.53 2.61
C MET A 1 14.17 5.79 2.15
N ILE A 2 13.44 6.65 2.84
CA ILE A 2 12.10 7.09 2.42
C ILE A 2 12.26 7.95 1.17
N LYS A 3 11.48 7.65 0.13
CA LYS A 3 11.43 8.35 -1.15
C LYS A 3 9.97 8.65 -1.48
N ASN A 4 9.71 9.72 -2.24
CA ASN A 4 8.35 10.09 -2.66
C ASN A 4 7.39 10.42 -1.51
N PHE A 5 7.91 11.04 -0.44
CA PHE A 5 7.17 11.36 0.77
C PHE A 5 7.66 12.69 1.37
N PRO A 6 6.78 13.58 1.86
CA PRO A 6 7.18 14.82 2.53
C PRO A 6 8.04 14.54 3.76
N ILE A 7 9.05 15.38 3.99
CA ILE A 7 9.98 15.25 5.12
C ILE A 7 9.66 16.35 6.13
N ALA A 8 9.56 15.97 7.41
CA ALA A 8 9.28 16.88 8.52
C ALA A 8 7.91 17.59 8.45
N GLU A 9 6.93 16.94 7.81
CA GLU A 9 5.56 17.42 7.71
C GLU A 9 4.59 16.37 8.26
N VAL A 10 3.51 16.84 8.90
CA VAL A 10 2.38 15.96 9.25
C VAL A 10 1.61 15.66 7.97
N VAL A 11 1.37 14.38 7.71
CA VAL A 11 0.69 13.92 6.49
C VAL A 11 -0.38 12.90 6.82
N ASN A 12 -1.48 12.96 6.08
CA ASN A 12 -2.50 11.91 6.09
C ASN A 12 -2.12 10.84 5.06
N LEU A 13 -1.82 9.61 5.52
CA LEU A 13 -1.42 8.51 4.64
C LEU A 13 -2.50 8.14 3.63
N ALA A 14 -3.78 8.24 3.99
CA ALA A 14 -4.90 7.90 3.10
C ALA A 14 -4.97 8.85 1.89
N GLU A 15 -4.64 10.13 2.09
CA GLU A 15 -4.65 11.15 1.02
C GLU A 15 -3.42 11.07 0.10
N MET A 16 -2.42 10.26 0.45
CA MET A 16 -1.20 10.08 -0.35
C MET A 16 -1.39 9.10 -1.51
N VAL A 17 -2.54 8.46 -1.62
CA VAL A 17 -2.98 7.65 -2.76
C VAL A 17 -4.44 8.00 -3.07
N THR A 18 -4.92 7.69 -4.27
CA THR A 18 -6.28 8.03 -4.67
C THR A 18 -6.89 6.86 -5.40
N TYR A 19 -8.15 6.55 -5.08
CA TYR A 19 -8.93 5.58 -5.83
C TYR A 19 -9.07 6.02 -7.29
N GLN A 20 -8.85 5.11 -8.22
CA GLN A 20 -9.07 5.33 -9.64
C GLN A 20 -9.99 4.22 -10.18
N PRO A 21 -11.09 4.53 -10.87
CA PRO A 21 -11.99 3.52 -11.39
C PRO A 21 -11.27 2.50 -12.28
N GLY A 22 -11.41 1.21 -11.97
CA GLY A 22 -10.80 0.10 -12.73
C GLY A 22 -9.27 0.06 -12.68
N GLN A 23 -8.63 0.72 -11.70
CA GLN A 23 -7.18 0.70 -11.57
C GLN A 23 -6.72 0.68 -10.11
N VAL A 24 -5.82 -0.26 -9.81
CA VAL A 24 -5.03 -0.23 -8.57
C VAL A 24 -3.95 0.85 -8.66
N VAL A 25 -4.00 1.81 -7.76
CA VAL A 25 -2.96 2.84 -7.63
C VAL A 25 -2.03 2.46 -6.48
N SER A 26 -0.72 2.57 -6.70
CA SER A 26 0.27 2.33 -5.64
C SER A 26 1.32 3.43 -5.55
N ARG A 27 1.84 3.65 -4.35
CA ARG A 27 2.95 4.55 -4.09
C ARG A 27 3.95 3.89 -3.14
N THR A 28 5.11 3.53 -3.68
CA THR A 28 6.22 3.00 -2.88
C THR A 28 6.90 4.14 -2.13
N VAL A 29 6.80 4.10 -0.80
CA VAL A 29 7.37 5.09 0.14
C VAL A 29 8.80 4.73 0.50
N SER A 30 9.13 3.45 0.59
CA SER A 30 10.49 2.99 0.83
C SER A 30 10.69 1.61 0.22
N GLN A 31 11.87 1.40 -0.36
CA GLN A 31 12.33 0.10 -0.80
C GLN A 31 13.82 -0.02 -0.51
N ASN A 32 14.20 -1.03 0.25
CA ASN A 32 15.59 -1.30 0.59
C ASN A 32 15.79 -2.80 0.88
N LYS A 33 16.99 -3.19 1.33
CA LYS A 33 17.35 -4.58 1.59
C LYS A 33 16.51 -5.26 2.67
N LEU A 34 15.88 -4.50 3.55
CA LEU A 34 15.05 -5.00 4.65
C LEU A 34 13.57 -5.17 4.26
N GLY A 35 13.17 -4.68 3.09
CA GLY A 35 11.80 -4.80 2.60
C GLY A 35 11.27 -3.54 1.90
N SER A 36 9.97 -3.55 1.63
CA SER A 36 9.23 -2.47 0.98
C SER A 36 8.07 -1.97 1.83
N LEU A 37 7.83 -0.66 1.79
CA LEU A 37 6.63 -0.02 2.30
C LEU A 37 5.91 0.66 1.13
N THR A 38 4.68 0.25 0.88
CA THR A 38 3.87 0.71 -0.26
C THR A 38 2.46 1.04 0.21
N LEU A 39 1.96 2.20 -0.20
CA LEU A 39 0.55 2.55 -0.07
C LEU A 39 -0.20 2.06 -1.30
N PHE A 40 -1.40 1.54 -1.11
CA PHE A 40 -2.26 1.07 -2.18
C PHE A 40 -3.66 1.67 -2.04
N ALA A 41 -4.30 1.96 -3.17
CA ALA A 41 -5.71 2.26 -3.28
C ALA A 41 -6.34 1.31 -4.30
N PHE A 42 -7.32 0.53 -3.83
CA PHE A 42 -8.06 -0.44 -4.62
C PHE A 42 -9.50 0.05 -4.78
N PRO A 43 -9.99 0.36 -5.99
CA PRO A 43 -11.42 0.56 -6.16
C PRO A 43 -12.16 -0.77 -5.93
N GLU A 44 -13.47 -0.70 -5.67
CA GLU A 44 -14.30 -1.88 -5.46
C GLU A 44 -14.14 -2.90 -6.61
N GLY A 45 -13.94 -4.17 -6.26
CA GLY A 45 -13.74 -5.26 -7.22
C GLY A 45 -12.31 -5.48 -7.70
N GLU A 46 -11.38 -4.56 -7.40
CA GLU A 46 -9.95 -4.73 -7.70
C GLU A 46 -9.16 -5.31 -6.54
N GLY A 47 -7.99 -5.90 -6.84
CA GLY A 47 -7.12 -6.52 -5.84
C GLY A 47 -5.71 -6.79 -6.35
N LEU A 48 -4.93 -7.56 -5.58
CA LEU A 48 -3.64 -8.08 -5.99
C LEU A 48 -3.73 -9.57 -6.28
N SER A 49 -2.97 -10.04 -7.26
CA SER A 49 -2.77 -11.46 -7.47
C SER A 49 -2.10 -12.11 -6.25
N THR A 50 -2.46 -13.36 -5.98
CA THR A 50 -1.82 -14.20 -4.96
C THR A 50 -0.30 -14.24 -5.19
N HIS A 51 0.46 -14.00 -4.13
CA HIS A 51 1.91 -14.04 -4.15
C HIS A 51 2.45 -14.42 -2.77
N THR A 52 3.72 -14.79 -2.71
CA THR A 52 4.40 -15.19 -1.47
C THR A 52 5.61 -14.29 -1.21
N THR A 53 5.97 -14.16 0.07
CA THR A 53 7.16 -13.44 0.52
C THR A 53 7.88 -14.28 1.58
N PRO A 54 9.23 -14.28 1.61
CA PRO A 54 10.01 -14.98 2.63
C PRO A 54 10.04 -14.24 3.99
N ALA A 55 9.48 -13.04 4.06
CA ALA A 55 9.44 -12.19 5.24
C ALA A 55 8.00 -11.86 5.64
N ASP A 56 7.81 -11.50 6.90
CA ASP A 56 6.50 -11.08 7.42
C ASP A 56 5.96 -9.86 6.66
N ALA A 57 4.67 -9.91 6.32
CA ALA A 57 3.94 -8.81 5.70
C ALA A 57 2.92 -8.23 6.67
N LEU A 58 3.00 -6.93 6.92
CA LEU A 58 2.01 -6.19 7.70
C LEU A 58 1.04 -5.48 6.76
N VAL A 59 -0.27 -5.67 6.97
CA VAL A 59 -1.33 -4.93 6.28
C VAL A 59 -2.03 -4.04 7.29
N TYR A 60 -2.18 -2.76 6.96
CA TYR A 60 -2.90 -1.78 7.77
C TYR A 60 -3.96 -1.11 6.90
N ILE A 61 -5.24 -1.26 7.26
CA ILE A 61 -6.36 -0.68 6.52
C ILE A 61 -6.55 0.77 6.96
N LEU A 62 -6.26 1.71 6.06
CA LEU A 62 -6.35 3.15 6.32
C LEU A 62 -7.76 3.71 6.07
N ASP A 63 -8.49 3.10 5.12
CA ASP A 63 -9.84 3.48 4.72
C ASP A 63 -10.58 2.26 4.15
N GLY A 64 -11.90 2.25 4.28
CA GLY A 64 -12.79 1.18 3.79
C GLY A 64 -12.58 -0.19 4.47
N GLU A 65 -12.86 -1.24 3.71
CA GLU A 65 -12.77 -2.64 4.15
C GLU A 65 -12.02 -3.47 3.10
N ALA A 66 -11.34 -4.54 3.54
CA ALA A 66 -10.59 -5.42 2.66
C ALA A 66 -10.75 -6.89 3.05
N GLN A 67 -10.88 -7.75 2.06
CA GLN A 67 -10.77 -9.20 2.23
C GLN A 67 -9.31 -9.61 2.00
N ILE A 68 -8.72 -10.32 2.97
CA ILE A 68 -7.34 -10.82 2.89
C ILE A 68 -7.37 -12.33 3.05
N GLU A 69 -6.83 -13.04 2.06
CA GLU A 69 -6.68 -14.49 2.08
C GLU A 69 -5.22 -14.87 2.37
N ILE A 70 -5.01 -15.78 3.34
CA ILE A 70 -3.69 -16.26 3.77
C ILE A 70 -3.73 -17.79 3.76
N GLY A 71 -2.80 -18.42 3.04
CA GLY A 71 -2.70 -19.88 2.90
C GLY A 71 -1.48 -20.32 2.09
#